data_AF-A0A8A0RKC9-F1
#
_entry.id   AF-A0A8A0RKC9-F1
#
_cell.length_a   1.000
_cell.length_b   1.000
_cell.length_c   1.000
_cell.angle_alpha   90.00
_cell.angle_beta   90.00
_cell.angle_gamma   90.00
#
_symmetry.space_group_name_H-M   'P 1'
#
loop_
_entity.id
_entity.type
_entity.pdbx_description
1 polymer ?
#
loop_
_entity_poly.entity_id
_entity_poly.type
_entity_poly.pdbx_seq_one_letter_code
_entity_poly.pdbx_strand_id
1 'polypeptide(L)'
;MAKSISEIQKLNRIIIPIDTIKLIIEKLGDDLIWEYDEIKGELIIMKRPESYVEALMGLGEEMWKEAGGTKYIEEMRDEWDR
;
A
#
# COMPACT_ATOMS: atom_id res chain seq x y z
N MET A 1 25.33 -31.79 8.31
CA MET A 1 25.77 -31.67 6.90
C MET A 1 25.71 -30.21 6.52
N ALA A 2 26.82 -29.62 6.06
CA ALA A 2 26.87 -28.23 5.61
C ALA A 2 26.23 -28.14 4.21
N LYS A 3 25.30 -27.20 4.00
CA LYS A 3 24.68 -26.95 2.69
C LYS A 3 25.76 -26.57 1.66
N SER A 4 25.60 -27.03 0.42
CA SER A 4 26.56 -26.79 -0.65
C SER A 4 26.55 -25.31 -1.08
N ILE A 5 27.71 -24.76 -1.47
CA ILE A 5 27.86 -23.37 -1.92
C ILE A 5 26.93 -23.06 -3.13
N SER A 6 26.62 -24.08 -3.94
CA SER A 6 25.67 -24.00 -5.05
C SER A 6 24.21 -23.77 -4.62
N GLU A 7 23.80 -24.26 -3.45
CA GLU A 7 22.45 -24.02 -2.91
C GLU A 7 22.28 -22.60 -2.36
N ILE A 8 23.38 -21.93 -2.00
CA ILE A 8 23.40 -20.53 -1.53
C ILE A 8 23.24 -19.55 -2.71
N GLN A 9 23.48 -19.98 -3.96
CA GLN A 9 23.55 -19.09 -5.13
C GLN A 9 22.21 -18.80 -5.84
N LYS A 10 21.09 -19.38 -5.43
CA LYS A 10 19.76 -19.10 -6.03
C LYS A 10 18.90 -18.19 -5.16
N LEU A 11 19.44 -17.06 -4.72
CA LEU A 11 18.63 -16.00 -4.13
C LEU A 11 18.23 -15.03 -5.24
N ASN A 12 16.94 -15.00 -5.58
CA ASN A 12 16.35 -13.97 -6.43
C ASN A 12 16.41 -12.64 -5.68
N ARG A 13 17.50 -11.89 -5.86
CA ARG A 13 17.74 -10.59 -5.22
C ARG A 13 17.94 -9.51 -6.27
N ILE A 14 17.40 -8.33 -5.98
CA ILE A 14 17.66 -7.10 -6.72
C ILE A 14 18.63 -6.27 -5.88
N ILE A 15 19.74 -5.83 -6.47
CA ILE A 15 20.71 -4.96 -5.80
C ILE A 15 20.44 -3.53 -6.26
N ILE A 16 20.13 -2.67 -5.30
CA ILE A 16 19.86 -1.25 -5.54
C ILE A 16 21.12 -0.44 -5.15
N PRO A 17 21.60 0.48 -5.99
CA PRO A 17 22.73 1.34 -5.66
C PRO A 17 22.48 2.16 -4.39
N ILE A 18 23.55 2.41 -3.63
CA ILE A 18 23.46 3.10 -2.33
C ILE A 18 22.88 4.51 -2.46
N ASP A 19 23.19 5.23 -3.55
CA ASP A 19 22.68 6.59 -3.76
C ASP A 19 21.18 6.60 -4.02
N THR A 20 20.65 5.54 -4.67
CA THR A 20 19.21 5.35 -4.83
C THR A 20 18.53 5.08 -3.49
N ILE A 21 19.12 4.24 -2.64
CA ILE A 21 18.60 3.99 -1.29
C ILE A 21 18.59 5.26 -0.44
N LYS A 22 19.68 6.05 -0.49
CA LYS A 22 19.75 7.34 0.23
C LYS A 22 18.66 8.30 -0.22
N LEU A 23 18.43 8.41 -1.53
CA LEU A 23 17.35 9.25 -2.08
C LEU A 23 15.97 8.79 -1.61
N ILE A 24 15.73 7.47 -1.56
CA ILE A 24 14.48 6.90 -1.07
C ILE A 24 14.27 7.26 0.41
N ILE A 25 15.28 7.04 1.25
CA ILE A 25 15.22 7.34 2.69
C ILE A 25 15.04 8.84 2.93
N GLU A 26 15.75 9.70 2.20
CA GLU A 26 15.61 11.15 2.30
C GLU A 26 14.18 11.61 2.02
N LYS A 27 13.51 10.97 1.04
CA LYS A 27 12.15 11.34 0.63
C LYS A 27 11.04 10.70 1.46
N LEU A 28 11.22 9.45 1.87
CA LEU A 28 10.16 8.61 2.41
C LEU A 28 10.42 8.17 3.86
N GLY A 29 11.60 8.45 4.41
CA GLY A 29 12.05 7.96 5.71
C GLY A 29 12.49 6.51 5.69
N ASP A 30 12.69 5.95 6.87
CA ASP A 30 13.27 4.62 7.05
C ASP A 30 12.23 3.49 7.07
N ASP A 31 10.96 3.83 7.33
CA ASP A 31 9.86 2.87 7.42
C ASP A 31 9.00 2.92 6.15
N LEU A 32 9.16 1.88 5.32
CA LEU A 32 8.67 1.86 3.94
C LEU A 32 7.77 0.65 3.70
N ILE A 33 6.81 0.85 2.81
CA ILE A 33 5.98 -0.20 2.21
C ILE A 33 6.38 -0.30 0.74
N TRP A 34 6.40 -1.52 0.21
CA TRP A 34 6.66 -1.75 -1.19
C TRP A 34 5.69 -2.80 -1.74
N GLU A 35 5.27 -2.60 -2.98
CA GLU A 35 4.33 -3.47 -3.68
C GLU A 35 4.69 -3.52 -5.17
N TYR A 36 4.55 -4.69 -5.78
CA TYR A 36 4.72 -4.84 -7.22
C TYR A 36 3.36 -4.84 -7.90
N ASP A 37 3.11 -3.81 -8.72
CA ASP A 37 1.94 -3.76 -9.59
C ASP A 37 2.22 -4.62 -10.83
N GLU A 38 1.64 -5.83 -10.87
CA GLU A 38 1.81 -6.76 -11.99
C GLU A 38 1.21 -6.24 -13.30
N ILE A 39 0.20 -5.37 -13.24
CA ILE A 39 -0.49 -4.85 -14.42
C ILE A 39 0.38 -3.82 -15.12
N LYS A 40 1.01 -2.92 -14.34
CA LYS A 40 1.90 -1.88 -14.87
C LYS A 40 3.36 -2.34 -14.98
N GLY A 41 3.72 -3.40 -14.26
CA GLY A 41 5.09 -3.86 -14.15
C GLY A 41 5.97 -2.94 -13.31
N GLU A 42 5.39 -2.23 -12.34
CA GLU A 42 6.06 -1.19 -11.55
C GLU A 42 6.26 -1.64 -10.10
N LEU A 43 7.44 -1.34 -9.53
CA LEU A 43 7.67 -1.44 -8.09
C LEU A 43 7.32 -0.10 -7.44
N ILE A 44 6.27 -0.11 -6.63
CA ILE A 44 5.81 1.05 -5.87
C ILE A 44 6.51 1.00 -4.52
N ILE A 45 7.14 2.10 -4.12
CA ILE A 45 7.75 2.28 -2.80
C ILE A 45 7.14 3.53 -2.19
N MET A 46 6.61 3.41 -0.97
CA MET A 46 5.92 4.49 -0.28
C MET A 46 6.27 4.52 1.21
N LYS A 47 6.22 5.72 1.80
CA LYS A 47 6.36 5.88 3.26
C LYS A 47 5.24 5.12 3.97
N ARG A 48 5.59 4.35 5.01
CA ARG A 48 4.59 3.80 5.91
C ARG A 48 3.96 4.94 6.73
N PRO A 49 2.62 5.07 6.77
CA PRO A 49 1.98 6.05 7.62
C PRO A 49 2.19 5.73 9.09
N GLU A 50 2.42 6.76 9.92
CA GLU A 50 2.56 6.62 11.37
C GLU A 50 1.24 6.16 12.02
N SER A 51 0.11 6.59 11.45
CA SER A 51 -1.23 6.15 11.80
C SER A 51 -2.02 5.87 10.52
N TYR A 52 -2.40 4.60 10.31
CA TYR A 52 -3.30 4.25 9.21
C TYR A 52 -4.68 4.86 9.39
N VAL A 53 -5.13 5.04 10.64
CA VAL A 53 -6.43 5.67 10.92
C VAL A 53 -6.44 7.10 10.42
N GLU A 54 -5.41 7.88 10.72
CA GLU A 54 -5.31 9.27 10.25
C GLU A 54 -5.10 9.34 8.75
N ALA A 55 -4.21 8.50 8.19
CA ALA A 55 -3.90 8.49 6.77
C ALA A 55 -5.09 8.08 5.90
N LEU A 56 -5.99 7.24 6.42
CA LEU A 56 -7.19 6.78 5.72
C LEU A 56 -8.45 7.52 6.16
N MET A 57 -8.35 8.48 7.09
CA MET A 57 -9.51 9.25 7.55
C MET A 57 -10.05 10.09 6.38
N GLY A 58 -11.36 10.02 6.17
CA GLY A 58 -12.02 10.72 5.05
C GLY A 58 -11.92 9.98 3.71
N LEU A 59 -11.29 8.81 3.67
CA LEU A 59 -11.32 7.97 2.47
C LEU A 59 -12.78 7.61 2.12
N GLY A 60 -13.22 8.01 0.93
CA GLY A 60 -14.59 7.81 0.47
C GLY A 60 -15.59 8.89 0.92
N GLU A 61 -15.17 9.94 1.63
CA GLU A 61 -16.08 11.00 2.10
C GLU A 61 -16.82 11.68 0.93
N GLU A 62 -16.12 12.04 -0.14
CA GLU A 62 -16.71 12.67 -1.32
C GLU A 62 -17.68 11.73 -2.03
N MET A 63 -17.27 10.47 -2.25
CA MET A 63 -18.14 9.44 -2.82
C MET A 63 -19.43 9.28 -2.01
N TRP A 64 -19.33 9.23 -0.67
CA TRP A 64 -20.49 9.13 0.20
C TRP A 64 -21.37 10.38 0.16
N LYS A 65 -20.79 11.58 0.07
CA LYS A 65 -21.54 12.83 -0.11
C LYS A 65 -22.32 12.83 -1.42
N GLU A 66 -21.70 12.38 -2.51
CA GLU A 66 -22.34 12.27 -3.83
C GLU A 66 -23.45 11.21 -3.86
N ALA A 67 -23.24 10.08 -3.20
CA ALA A 67 -24.23 9.01 -3.11
C ALA A 67 -25.49 9.42 -2.32
N GLY A 68 -25.48 10.55 -1.60
CA GLY A 68 -26.59 11.03 -0.76
C GLY A 68 -26.35 10.83 0.74
N GLY A 69 -25.18 10.34 1.13
CA GLY A 69 -24.73 10.21 2.51
C GLY A 69 -25.71 9.40 3.35
N THR A 70 -26.20 10.01 4.42
CA THR A 70 -27.17 9.38 5.34
C THR A 70 -28.46 8.99 4.64
N LYS A 71 -28.94 9.80 3.68
CA LYS A 71 -30.20 9.56 2.99
C LYS A 71 -30.17 8.26 2.19
N TYR A 72 -29.05 7.98 1.53
CA TYR A 72 -28.84 6.72 0.83
C TYR A 72 -28.92 5.51 1.77
N ILE A 73 -28.33 5.64 2.96
CA ILE A 73 -28.37 4.56 3.97
C ILE A 73 -29.79 4.34 4.48
N GLU A 74 -30.57 5.41 4.69
CA GLU A 74 -31.98 5.32 5.08
C GLU A 74 -32.82 4.63 4.01
N GLU A 75 -32.69 5.05 2.74
CA GLU A 75 -33.40 4.43 1.61
C GLU A 75 -33.07 2.94 1.46
N MET A 76 -31.80 2.56 1.57
CA MET A 76 -31.37 1.15 1.52
C MET A 76 -31.92 0.31 2.67
N ARG A 77 -32.06 0.89 3.88
CA ARG A 77 -32.64 0.18 5.04
C ARG A 77 -34.13 -0.04 4.85
N ASP A 78 -34.84 0.98 4.41
CA ASP A 78 -36.28 0.89 4.12
C ASP A 78 -36.59 -0.13 3.01
N GLU A 79 -35.69 -0.28 2.03
CA GLU A 79 -35.78 -1.33 1.01
C GLU A 79 -35.58 -2.74 1.56
N TRP A 80 -34.71 -2.92 2.56
CA TRP A 80 -34.44 -4.24 3.16
C TRP A 80 -35.54 -4.73 4.10
N ASP A 81 -36.31 -3.80 4.68
CA ASP A 81 -37.44 -4.11 5.56
C ASP A 81 -38.75 -4.39 4.79
N ARG A 82 -38.74 -4.29 3.45
CA ARG A 82 -39.86 -4.62 2.56
C ARG A 82 -39.77 -6.04 2.01
#